data_AF-A0A954QIG4-F1
#
_entry.id   AF-A0A954QIG4-F1
#
_cell.length_a   1.000
_cell.length_b   1.000
_cell.length_c   1.000
_cell.angle_alpha   90.00
_cell.angle_beta   90.00
_cell.angle_gamma   90.00
#
_symmetry.space_group_name_H-M   'P 1'
#
loop_
_entity.id
_entity.type
_entity.pdbx_description
1 polymer ?
#
loop_
_entity_poly.entity_id
_entity_poly.type
_entity_poly.pdbx_seq_one_letter_code
_entity_poly.pdbx_strand_id
1 'polypeptide(L)'
;MKRNHRRHQQHRPRIRRRSRPGSVPGTVVAAHDARQTVIRVIAYGPEGYFEDEVGEVKAIRPYLERYSTCWINVDGLANTQVIRELGELFGLHALALEDVVNVHQRAKVEPYTAHLFIVARMVSLQTAMHSEQLSMFVGNKYVLTFQEAHGDCFDPVRERLRKNNGRIRQSGSDYLM
;
A
#
# COMPACT_ATOMS: atom_id res chain seq x y z
N MET A 1 -52.64 -18.79 14.97
CA MET A 1 -51.33 -19.00 14.31
C MET A 1 -50.60 -17.66 14.17
N LYS A 2 -49.60 -17.35 15.01
CA LYS A 2 -48.79 -16.12 14.90
C LYS A 2 -47.38 -16.49 14.43
N ARG A 3 -47.01 -16.03 13.23
CA ARG A 3 -45.68 -16.18 12.62
C ARG A 3 -44.67 -15.36 13.42
N ASN A 4 -43.67 -16.02 13.98
CA ASN A 4 -42.54 -15.39 14.66
C ASN A 4 -41.47 -15.02 13.61
N HIS A 5 -41.35 -13.74 13.26
CA HIS A 5 -40.24 -13.23 12.46
C HIS A 5 -39.06 -12.93 13.38
N ARG A 6 -38.20 -13.93 13.62
CA ARG A 6 -36.88 -13.70 14.23
C ARG A 6 -36.01 -12.94 13.23
N ARG A 7 -35.87 -11.63 13.43
CA ARG A 7 -34.84 -10.82 12.77
C ARG A 7 -33.48 -11.34 13.24
N HIS A 8 -32.72 -11.97 12.35
CA HIS A 8 -31.29 -12.22 12.55
C HIS A 8 -30.59 -10.87 12.67
N GLN A 9 -30.34 -10.42 13.90
CA GLN A 9 -29.38 -9.35 14.17
C GLN A 9 -27.99 -9.92 13.85
N GLN A 10 -27.54 -9.72 12.60
CA GLN A 10 -26.14 -9.95 12.26
C GLN A 10 -25.30 -8.94 13.04
N HIS A 11 -24.58 -9.44 14.04
CA HIS A 11 -23.61 -8.67 14.81
C HIS A 11 -22.53 -8.16 13.83
N ARG A 12 -22.61 -6.89 13.42
CA ARG A 12 -21.51 -6.26 12.67
C ARG A 12 -20.28 -6.22 13.58
N PRO A 13 -19.13 -6.78 13.17
CA PRO A 13 -17.93 -6.68 13.98
C PRO A 13 -17.60 -5.21 14.20
N ARG A 14 -17.38 -4.82 15.47
CA ARG A 14 -16.96 -3.45 15.81
C ARG A 14 -15.61 -3.19 15.15
N ILE A 15 -15.54 -2.14 14.33
CA ILE A 15 -14.28 -1.60 13.81
C ILE A 15 -13.41 -1.23 15.02
N ARG A 16 -12.37 -2.01 15.30
CA ARG A 16 -11.42 -1.72 16.37
C ARG A 16 -10.27 -0.92 15.77
N ARG A 17 -10.09 0.31 16.26
CA ARG A 17 -8.83 1.04 16.02
C ARG A 17 -7.69 0.26 16.66
N ARG A 18 -6.59 0.09 15.92
CA ARG A 18 -5.43 -0.70 16.35
C ARG A 18 -4.63 0.00 17.45
N SER A 19 -4.46 1.32 17.33
CA SER A 19 -3.91 2.18 18.37
C SER A 19 -4.86 2.23 19.57
N ARG A 20 -4.34 2.04 20.78
CA ARG A 20 -5.14 2.18 22.00
C ARG A 20 -5.50 3.67 22.17
N PRO A 21 -6.70 4.00 22.69
CA PRO A 21 -6.99 5.36 23.09
C PRO A 21 -5.89 5.88 24.04
N GLY A 22 -5.29 7.03 23.72
CA GLY A 22 -4.15 7.60 24.47
C GLY A 22 -2.75 7.18 23.99
N SER A 23 -2.62 6.37 22.94
CA SER A 23 -1.35 6.16 22.26
C SER A 23 -0.79 7.47 21.69
N VAL A 24 0.55 7.60 21.66
CA VAL A 24 1.23 8.74 21.04
C VAL A 24 0.86 8.78 19.55
N PRO A 25 0.44 9.93 19.00
CA PRO A 25 0.17 10.06 17.57
C PRO A 25 1.39 9.68 16.73
N GLY A 26 1.19 8.95 15.63
CA GLY A 26 2.26 8.49 14.75
C GLY A 26 2.90 7.17 15.18
N THR A 27 2.30 6.45 16.12
CA THR A 27 2.80 5.14 16.55
C THR A 27 2.46 4.07 15.50
N VAL A 28 3.49 3.44 14.93
CA VAL A 28 3.33 2.35 13.95
C VAL A 28 3.28 0.99 14.67
N VAL A 29 2.07 0.45 14.86
CA VAL A 29 1.83 -0.87 15.48
C VAL A 29 1.17 -1.82 14.47
N ALA A 30 1.84 -2.94 14.19
CA ALA A 30 1.30 -3.99 13.33
C ALA A 30 0.18 -4.78 14.01
N ALA A 31 -0.73 -5.34 13.21
CA ALA A 31 -1.69 -6.32 13.70
C ALA A 31 -0.99 -7.63 14.06
N HIS A 32 -1.50 -8.34 15.07
CA HIS A 32 -0.95 -9.64 15.48
C HIS A 32 -1.05 -10.68 14.35
N ASP A 33 -2.05 -10.56 13.49
CA ASP A 33 -2.33 -11.44 12.34
C ASP A 33 -1.86 -10.83 11.01
N ALA A 34 -1.05 -9.76 11.04
CA ALA A 34 -0.52 -9.16 9.83
C ALA A 34 0.37 -10.15 9.07
N ARG A 35 0.27 -10.15 7.73
CA ARG A 35 1.11 -11.00 6.88
C ARG A 35 2.55 -10.51 6.84
N GLN A 36 3.47 -11.44 6.57
CA GLN A 36 4.90 -11.15 6.43
C GLN A 36 5.12 -10.07 5.37
N THR A 37 5.94 -9.09 5.72
CA THR A 37 6.27 -7.97 4.85
C THR A 37 7.24 -8.41 3.76
N VAL A 38 6.90 -8.12 2.52
CA VAL A 38 7.70 -8.36 1.32
C VAL A 38 7.77 -7.06 0.53
N ILE A 39 8.96 -6.69 0.06
CA ILE A 39 9.17 -5.48 -0.72
C ILE A 39 9.57 -5.89 -2.14
N ARG A 40 8.81 -5.42 -3.12
CA ARG A 40 9.16 -5.53 -4.54
C ARG A 40 9.45 -4.17 -5.12
N VAL A 41 10.57 -4.05 -5.82
CA VAL A 41 10.96 -2.85 -6.56
C VAL A 41 10.69 -3.09 -8.03
N ILE A 42 9.91 -2.22 -8.65
CA ILE A 42 9.68 -2.18 -10.10
C ILE A 42 10.23 -0.83 -10.59
N ALA A 43 11.42 -0.84 -11.17
CA ALA A 43 12.11 0.37 -11.64
C ALA A 43 12.07 0.42 -13.16
N TYR A 44 11.70 1.55 -13.73
CA TYR A 44 11.51 1.67 -15.17
C TYR A 44 11.76 3.07 -15.71
N GLY A 45 12.00 3.13 -17.01
CA GLY A 45 12.16 4.36 -17.77
C GLY A 45 12.35 4.08 -19.26
N PRO A 46 12.67 5.11 -20.06
CA PRO A 46 13.00 4.95 -21.47
C PRO A 46 14.15 3.94 -21.71
N GLU A 47 15.11 3.91 -20.79
CA GLU A 47 16.33 3.09 -20.88
C GLU A 47 16.13 1.63 -20.47
N GLY A 48 15.01 1.27 -19.86
CA GLY A 48 14.78 -0.12 -19.46
C GLY A 48 13.76 -0.34 -18.36
N TYR A 49 13.76 -1.59 -17.89
CA TYR A 49 12.86 -2.10 -16.86
C TYR A 49 13.63 -3.07 -15.96
N PHE A 50 13.35 -3.03 -14.68
CA PHE A 50 13.87 -3.93 -13.66
C PHE A 50 12.77 -4.25 -12.65
N GLU A 51 12.70 -5.49 -12.21
CA GLU A 51 11.77 -5.96 -11.18
C GLU A 51 12.48 -6.98 -10.30
N ASP A 52 12.51 -6.74 -9.00
CA ASP A 52 13.11 -7.68 -8.04
C ASP A 52 12.51 -7.52 -6.64
N GLU A 53 12.60 -8.58 -5.85
CA GLU A 53 12.29 -8.56 -4.43
C GLU A 53 13.53 -8.16 -3.64
N VAL A 54 13.38 -7.22 -2.70
CA VAL A 54 14.48 -6.74 -1.87
C VAL A 54 14.25 -7.09 -0.40
N GLY A 55 15.26 -7.67 0.23
CA GLY A 55 15.21 -8.03 1.65
C GLY A 55 15.43 -6.86 2.60
N GLU A 56 15.98 -5.74 2.10
CA GLU A 56 16.33 -4.58 2.93
C GLU A 56 15.98 -3.26 2.22
N VAL A 57 15.47 -2.28 2.98
CA VAL A 57 15.08 -0.97 2.45
C VAL A 57 16.25 -0.22 1.82
N LYS A 58 17.47 -0.40 2.33
CA LYS A 58 18.68 0.23 1.78
C LYS A 58 18.95 -0.15 0.32
N ALA A 59 18.51 -1.34 -0.11
CA ALA A 59 18.69 -1.81 -1.48
C ALA A 59 17.82 -1.06 -2.51
N ILE A 60 16.88 -0.22 -2.07
CA ILE A 60 16.01 0.57 -2.95
C ILE A 60 16.75 1.75 -3.58
N ARG A 61 17.71 2.36 -2.85
CA ARG A 61 18.39 3.61 -3.27
C ARG A 61 19.03 3.55 -4.66
N PRO A 62 19.79 2.50 -5.03
CA PRO A 62 20.40 2.43 -6.36
C PRO A 62 19.39 2.49 -7.51
N TYR A 63 18.17 1.97 -7.30
CA TYR A 63 17.12 2.03 -8.32
C TYR A 63 16.53 3.43 -8.46
N LEU A 64 16.34 4.14 -7.34
CA LEU A 64 15.85 5.52 -7.33
C LEU A 64 16.82 6.50 -8.03
N GLU A 65 18.13 6.22 -7.94
CA GLU A 65 19.17 7.02 -8.59
C GLU A 65 19.29 6.71 -10.08
N ARG A 66 19.09 5.45 -10.46
CA ARG A 66 19.32 4.97 -11.84
C ARG A 66 18.11 5.13 -12.77
N TYR A 67 16.90 4.94 -12.27
CA TYR A 67 15.69 4.91 -13.10
C TYR A 67 14.87 6.20 -12.98
N SER A 68 14.12 6.53 -14.04
CA SER A 68 13.25 7.71 -14.03
C SER A 68 12.07 7.55 -13.09
N THR A 69 11.56 6.33 -12.92
CA THR A 69 10.43 6.04 -12.03
C THR A 69 10.63 4.70 -11.31
N CYS A 70 10.33 4.66 -10.02
CA CYS A 70 10.31 3.44 -9.21
C CYS A 70 8.95 3.22 -8.56
N TRP A 71 8.36 2.06 -8.78
CA TRP A 71 7.21 1.59 -8.02
C TRP A 71 7.68 0.60 -6.96
N ILE A 72 7.53 0.98 -5.70
CA ILE A 72 7.83 0.14 -4.53
C ILE A 72 6.52 -0.47 -4.05
N ASN A 73 6.37 -1.78 -4.21
CA ASN A 73 5.20 -2.51 -3.74
C ASN A 73 5.52 -3.26 -2.45
N VAL A 74 4.82 -2.94 -1.37
CA VAL A 74 4.95 -3.57 -0.07
C VAL A 74 3.70 -4.40 0.21
N ASP A 75 3.86 -5.71 0.25
CA ASP A 75 2.80 -6.63 0.64
C ASP A 75 3.03 -7.08 2.08
N GLY A 76 1.98 -7.12 2.89
CA GLY A 76 2.06 -7.54 4.29
C GLY A 76 2.65 -6.47 5.22
N LEU A 77 1.99 -6.26 6.36
CA LEU A 77 2.27 -5.14 7.27
C LEU A 77 2.82 -5.58 8.63
N ALA A 78 3.36 -6.80 8.74
CA ALA A 78 3.91 -7.33 10.00
C ALA A 78 5.19 -6.62 10.46
N ASN A 79 6.07 -6.27 9.52
CA ASN A 79 7.37 -5.68 9.85
C ASN A 79 7.28 -4.15 9.95
N THR A 80 6.90 -3.65 11.13
CA THR A 80 6.81 -2.20 11.38
C THR A 80 8.15 -1.47 11.23
N GLN A 81 9.27 -2.17 11.38
CA GLN A 81 10.60 -1.58 11.22
C GLN A 81 10.87 -1.23 9.76
N VAL A 82 10.58 -2.16 8.85
CA VAL A 82 10.63 -1.90 7.40
C VAL A 82 9.72 -0.73 7.00
N ILE A 83 8.49 -0.67 7.56
CA ILE A 83 7.55 0.42 7.26
C ILE A 83 8.10 1.78 7.73
N ARG A 84 8.75 1.83 8.91
CA ARG A 84 9.41 3.05 9.40
C ARG A 84 10.60 3.45 8.55
N GLU A 85 11.44 2.50 8.16
CA GLU A 85 12.61 2.75 7.29
C GLU A 85 12.20 3.26 5.91
N LEU A 86 11.11 2.73 5.33
CA LEU A 86 10.50 3.28 4.12
C LEU A 86 9.98 4.70 4.37
N GLY A 87 9.34 4.92 5.52
CA GLY A 87 8.93 6.25 5.96
C GLY A 87 10.07 7.25 5.97
N GLU A 88 11.22 6.89 6.55
CA GLU A 88 12.42 7.72 6.57
C GLU A 88 13.02 7.93 5.18
N LEU A 89 13.11 6.86 4.37
CA LEU A 89 13.66 6.93 3.02
C LEU A 89 12.87 7.87 2.10
N PHE A 90 11.54 7.88 2.21
CA PHE A 90 10.64 8.67 1.36
C PHE A 90 10.12 9.95 2.04
N GLY A 91 10.54 10.24 3.28
CA GLY A 91 10.10 11.42 4.04
C GLY A 91 8.59 11.42 4.35
N LEU A 92 8.03 10.25 4.66
CA LEU A 92 6.61 10.08 4.95
C LEU A 92 6.29 10.51 6.39
N HIS A 93 5.18 11.23 6.55
CA HIS A 93 4.76 11.69 7.86
C HIS A 93 4.33 10.52 8.77
N ALA A 94 4.71 10.56 10.05
CA ALA A 94 4.42 9.46 10.99
C ALA A 94 2.91 9.15 11.12
N LEU A 95 2.04 10.17 11.03
CA LEU A 95 0.59 9.97 11.03
C LEU A 95 0.10 9.20 9.80
N ALA A 96 0.71 9.41 8.62
CA ALA A 96 0.37 8.65 7.43
C ALA A 96 0.83 7.19 7.55
N LEU A 97 1.99 6.93 8.18
CA LEU A 97 2.45 5.57 8.48
C LEU A 97 1.56 4.86 9.51
N GLU A 98 1.05 5.58 10.51
CA GLU A 98 0.04 5.05 11.43
C GLU A 98 -1.23 4.61 10.67
N ASP A 99 -1.67 5.41 9.71
CA ASP A 99 -2.83 5.09 8.88
C ASP A 99 -2.60 3.90 7.94
N VAL A 100 -1.38 3.71 7.44
CA VAL A 100 -0.97 2.52 6.67
C VAL A 100 -1.16 1.25 7.48
N VAL A 101 -0.66 1.22 8.73
CA VAL A 101 -0.78 0.02 9.57
C VAL A 101 -2.15 -0.12 10.22
N ASN A 102 -2.98 0.92 10.24
CA ASN A 102 -4.34 0.88 10.77
C ASN A 102 -5.37 0.70 9.64
N VAL A 103 -5.50 -0.52 9.12
CA VAL A 103 -6.17 -0.90 7.85
C VAL A 103 -7.71 -0.71 7.78
N HIS A 104 -8.29 0.04 8.70
CA HIS A 104 -9.72 0.38 8.72
C HIS A 104 -9.97 1.86 8.43
N GLN A 105 -9.04 2.52 7.73
CA GLN A 105 -9.23 3.89 7.29
C GLN A 105 -10.31 3.97 6.22
N ARG A 106 -11.01 5.11 6.21
CA ARG A 106 -11.86 5.47 5.08
C ARG A 106 -10.97 5.89 3.91
N ALA A 107 -11.47 5.68 2.70
CA ALA A 107 -10.80 6.18 1.51
C ALA A 107 -10.64 7.70 1.61
N LYS A 108 -9.44 8.20 1.31
CA LYS A 108 -9.06 9.60 1.45
C LYS A 108 -7.88 9.95 0.55
N VAL A 109 -7.70 11.24 0.31
CA VAL A 109 -6.51 11.81 -0.33
C VAL A 109 -6.03 12.97 0.53
N GLU A 110 -4.76 12.95 0.90
CA GLU A 110 -4.10 13.98 1.71
C GLU A 110 -2.86 14.48 0.97
N PRO A 111 -2.81 15.78 0.61
CA PRO A 111 -1.61 16.35 0.04
C PRO A 111 -0.57 16.63 1.14
N TYR A 112 0.65 16.16 0.91
CA TYR A 112 1.85 16.54 1.65
C TYR A 112 2.79 17.33 0.72
N THR A 113 3.77 18.03 1.28
CA THR A 113 4.67 18.89 0.50
C THR A 113 5.40 18.15 -0.62
N ALA A 114 5.77 16.88 -0.42
CA ALA A 114 6.57 16.09 -1.36
C ALA A 114 5.79 14.99 -2.11
N HIS A 115 4.57 14.66 -1.67
CA HIS A 115 3.79 13.54 -2.19
C HIS A 115 2.30 13.65 -1.88
N LEU A 116 1.48 12.90 -2.60
CA LEU A 116 0.10 12.62 -2.25
C LEU A 116 0.04 11.33 -1.44
N PHE A 117 -0.67 11.34 -0.30
CA PHE A 117 -1.04 10.14 0.42
C PHE A 117 -2.49 9.78 0.08
N ILE A 118 -2.71 8.59 -0.47
CA ILE A 118 -4.00 8.10 -0.91
C ILE A 118 -4.31 6.82 -0.14
N VAL A 119 -5.52 6.72 0.40
CA VAL A 119 -6.06 5.47 0.92
C VAL A 119 -7.26 5.08 0.07
N ALA A 120 -7.24 3.86 -0.44
CA ALA A 120 -8.28 3.26 -1.23
C ALA A 120 -8.68 1.89 -0.67
N ARG A 121 -9.76 1.31 -1.23
CA ARG A 121 -10.21 -0.03 -0.89
C ARG A 121 -10.17 -0.91 -2.13
N MET A 122 -9.40 -1.99 -2.07
CA MET A 122 -9.50 -3.06 -3.06
C MET A 122 -10.61 -4.01 -2.60
N VAL A 123 -11.48 -4.39 -3.52
CA VAL A 123 -12.57 -5.34 -3.26
C VAL A 123 -12.36 -6.53 -4.17
N SER A 124 -12.30 -7.72 -3.57
CA SER A 124 -12.25 -8.98 -4.31
C SER A 124 -13.48 -9.83 -3.95
N LEU A 125 -14.03 -10.47 -4.97
CA LEU A 125 -15.15 -11.40 -4.84
C LEU A 125 -14.64 -12.79 -5.20
N GLN A 126 -14.10 -13.50 -4.22
CA GLN A 126 -13.71 -14.91 -4.37
C GLN A 126 -14.85 -15.79 -3.84
N THR A 127 -14.69 -16.38 -2.66
CA THR A 127 -15.75 -17.14 -1.96
C THR A 127 -16.67 -16.24 -1.13
N ALA A 128 -16.14 -15.12 -0.64
CA ALA A 128 -16.86 -14.04 0.02
C ALA A 128 -16.33 -12.69 -0.46
N MET A 129 -17.06 -11.61 -0.16
CA MET A 129 -16.57 -10.25 -0.41
C MET A 129 -15.48 -9.92 0.58
N HIS A 130 -14.26 -9.80 0.10
CA HIS A 130 -13.12 -9.32 0.86
C HIS A 130 -12.82 -7.88 0.46
N SER A 131 -12.51 -7.05 1.45
CA SER A 131 -12.08 -5.69 1.21
C SER A 131 -10.80 -5.43 1.97
N GLU A 132 -9.83 -4.88 1.26
CA GLU A 132 -8.48 -4.64 1.74
C GLU A 132 -8.13 -3.15 1.58
N GLN A 133 -7.37 -2.61 2.52
CA GLN A 133 -6.85 -1.25 2.42
C GLN A 133 -5.63 -1.24 1.52
N LEU A 134 -5.68 -0.41 0.48
CA LEU A 134 -4.53 -0.03 -0.30
C LEU A 134 -4.11 1.37 0.12
N SER A 135 -2.88 1.52 0.59
CA SER A 135 -2.31 2.83 0.93
C SER A 135 -1.23 3.18 -0.08
N MET A 136 -1.27 4.37 -0.66
CA MET A 136 -0.35 4.79 -1.71
C MET A 136 0.30 6.13 -1.37
N PHE A 137 1.60 6.24 -1.59
CA PHE A 137 2.31 7.50 -1.61
C PHE A 137 2.82 7.75 -3.03
N VAL A 138 2.41 8.86 -3.62
CA VAL A 138 2.78 9.24 -4.99
C VAL A 138 3.60 10.51 -4.91
N GLY A 139 4.90 10.39 -5.18
CA GLY A 139 5.83 11.51 -5.17
C GLY A 139 6.54 11.66 -6.51
N ASN A 140 7.48 12.59 -6.56
CA ASN A 140 8.31 12.78 -7.76
C ASN A 140 9.16 11.51 -8.00
N LYS A 141 8.97 10.87 -9.16
CA LYS A 141 9.69 9.65 -9.58
C LYS A 141 9.40 8.38 -8.78
N TYR A 142 8.41 8.37 -7.89
CA TYR A 142 8.05 7.13 -7.19
C TYR A 142 6.55 6.98 -6.92
N VAL A 143 6.13 5.71 -6.88
CA VAL A 143 4.87 5.28 -6.27
C VAL A 143 5.21 4.23 -5.23
N LEU A 144 4.71 4.38 -4.01
CA LEU A 144 4.89 3.42 -2.93
C LEU A 144 3.52 2.90 -2.51
N THR A 145 3.28 1.60 -2.67
CA THR A 145 2.03 0.94 -2.31
C THR A 145 2.23 0.04 -1.10
N PHE A 146 1.28 0.07 -0.16
CA PHE A 146 1.20 -0.81 0.99
C PHE A 146 -0.10 -1.58 0.96
N GLN A 147 0.01 -2.90 1.08
CA GLN A 147 -1.10 -3.85 1.03
C GLN A 147 -1.06 -4.75 2.27
N GLU A 148 -2.22 -5.19 2.74
CA GLU A 148 -2.34 -6.13 3.86
C GLU A 148 -1.86 -7.54 3.47
N ALA A 149 -1.98 -7.88 2.18
CA ALA A 149 -1.77 -9.21 1.66
C ALA A 149 -1.27 -9.22 0.21
N HIS A 150 -0.64 -10.33 -0.19
CA HIS A 150 -0.38 -10.61 -1.60
C HIS A 150 -1.68 -10.88 -2.37
N GLY A 151 -1.65 -10.53 -3.65
CA GLY A 151 -2.72 -10.80 -4.61
C GLY A 151 -3.57 -9.56 -4.83
N ASP A 152 -3.19 -8.76 -5.83
CA ASP A 152 -3.83 -7.49 -6.15
C ASP A 152 -4.29 -7.41 -7.60
N CYS A 153 -4.92 -6.30 -7.97
CA CYS A 153 -5.43 -6.08 -9.32
C CYS A 153 -4.44 -5.37 -10.26
N PHE A 154 -3.17 -5.23 -9.88
CA PHE A 154 -2.18 -4.47 -10.63
C PHE A 154 -1.40 -5.29 -11.66
N ASP A 155 -1.65 -6.59 -11.79
CA ASP A 155 -0.98 -7.42 -12.81
C ASP A 155 -1.07 -6.87 -14.24
N PRO A 156 -2.21 -6.32 -14.71
CA PRO A 156 -2.26 -5.66 -16.02
C PRO A 156 -1.29 -4.49 -16.16
N VAL A 157 -1.04 -3.74 -15.07
CA VAL A 157 -0.08 -2.63 -15.04
C VAL A 157 1.34 -3.18 -15.10
N ARG A 158 1.65 -4.21 -14.30
CA ARG A 158 2.95 -4.91 -14.33
C ARG A 158 3.26 -5.47 -15.71
N GLU A 159 2.28 -6.11 -16.36
CA GLU A 159 2.44 -6.66 -17.70
C GLU A 159 2.70 -5.58 -18.77
N ARG A 160 2.02 -4.44 -18.68
CA ARG A 160 2.28 -3.30 -19.56
C ARG A 160 3.68 -2.74 -19.36
N LEU A 161 4.14 -2.66 -18.10
CA LEU A 161 5.51 -2.28 -17.78
C LEU A 161 6.51 -3.31 -18.34
N ARG A 162 6.33 -4.62 -18.11
CA ARG A 162 7.23 -5.68 -18.63
C ARG A 162 7.34 -5.69 -20.15
N LYS A 163 6.23 -5.51 -20.86
CA LYS A 163 6.15 -5.56 -22.34
C LYS A 163 6.46 -4.23 -23.03
N ASN A 164 6.72 -3.16 -22.28
CA ASN A 164 6.84 -1.80 -22.82
C ASN A 164 5.64 -1.40 -23.70
N ASN A 165 4.42 -1.73 -23.25
CA ASN A 165 3.22 -1.49 -24.04
C ASN A 165 2.67 -0.07 -23.82
N GLY A 166 2.56 0.70 -24.90
CA GLY A 166 2.11 2.09 -24.88
C GLY A 166 3.18 3.05 -24.34
N ARG A 167 2.76 4.10 -23.63
CA ARG A 167 3.66 5.16 -23.12
C ARG A 167 4.05 4.99 -21.64
N ILE A 168 3.72 3.86 -21.03
CA ILE A 168 3.83 3.68 -19.58
C ILE A 168 5.27 3.83 -19.05
N ARG A 169 6.28 3.39 -19.81
CA ARG A 169 7.70 3.56 -19.44
C ARG A 169 8.26 4.96 -19.74
N GLN A 170 7.60 5.69 -20.64
CA GLN A 170 8.01 7.02 -21.07
C GLN A 170 7.41 8.11 -20.18
N SER A 171 6.49 7.74 -19.29
CA SER A 171 5.72 8.65 -18.45
C SER A 171 6.21 8.58 -16.99
N GLY A 172 5.92 9.64 -16.23
CA GLY A 172 6.29 9.73 -14.82
C GLY A 172 5.46 8.84 -13.89
N SER A 173 5.68 9.01 -12.59
CA SER A 173 4.90 8.35 -11.53
C SER A 173 3.42 8.76 -11.52
N ASP A 174 3.10 9.92 -12.07
CA ASP A 174 1.75 10.45 -12.23
C ASP A 174 0.91 9.65 -13.22
N TYR A 175 1.50 9.17 -14.32
CA TYR A 175 0.81 8.31 -15.30
C TYR A 175 0.60 6.88 -14.79
N LEU A 176 1.43 6.44 -13.84
CA LEU A 176 1.26 5.14 -13.20
C LEU A 176 0.05 5.12 -12.27
N MET A 177 -0.33 6.28 -11.72
CA MET A 177 -1.48 6.44 -10.83
C MET A 177 -2.81 6.54 -11.56
#